data_AF-A0AAW1WY66-F1
#
_entry.id   AF-A0AAW1WY66-F1
#
_cell.length_a   1.000
_cell.length_b   1.000
_cell.length_c   1.000
_cell.angle_alpha   90.00
_cell.angle_beta   90.00
_cell.angle_gamma   90.00
#
_symmetry.space_group_name_H-M   'P 1'
#
loop_
_entity.id
_entity.type
_entity.pdbx_description
1 polymer ?
#
loop_
_entity_poly.entity_id
_entity_poly.type
_entity_poly.pdbx_seq_one_letter_code
_entity_poly.pdbx_strand_id
1 'polypeptide(L)'
;MRIMIKGGVWKNTEDGILIPQGGGYEIREEPVGSNFVASGSLIGEAVQGSLWRTIAPIIGRTPSQCLQMYEKLLDAACVNDENYEPGDDPRKLRPGEIGPNPESKPARPDPVDMDEDGKEMLSVARGLLGNIRGKKAKRKAREKQLVEARRLASLQKRRELKAAGIDKRQRKRKRKGIDYLTEIPFEKKPPPGFYDFADEDRPVEKPQFPTIIEELEGKRRVDVEAQLRKQDIAKIKLLRGRMLHQLYCRPIS
;
A
#
# COMPACT_ATOMS: atom_id res chain seq x y z
N MET A 1 3.63 17.99 -1.15
CA MET A 1 4.15 18.62 0.08
C MET A 1 5.52 18.01 0.34
N ARG A 2 6.58 18.80 0.25
CA ARG A 2 7.91 18.38 0.73
C ARG A 2 7.85 18.47 2.25
N ILE A 3 7.93 17.32 2.92
CA ILE A 3 8.09 17.30 4.37
C ILE A 3 9.49 17.89 4.61
N MET A 4 9.55 19.14 5.11
CA MET A 4 10.81 19.75 5.49
C MET A 4 11.19 19.21 6.86
N ILE A 5 11.96 18.13 6.88
CA ILE A 5 12.62 17.67 8.10
C ILE A 5 13.80 18.62 8.32
N LYS A 6 13.58 19.71 9.06
CA LYS A 6 14.67 20.55 9.55
C LYS A 6 15.39 19.75 10.63
N GLY A 7 16.71 19.67 10.53
CA GLY A 7 17.57 18.73 11.26
C GLY A 7 17.23 18.51 12.73
N GLY A 8 17.41 17.26 13.17
CA GLY A 8 17.08 16.78 14.51
C GLY A 8 17.27 15.27 14.61
N VAL A 9 16.99 14.68 15.78
CA VAL A 9 17.02 13.22 15.96
C VAL A 9 15.72 12.61 15.43
N TRP A 10 15.84 11.59 14.60
CA TRP A 10 14.72 10.86 14.00
C TRP A 10 13.80 10.25 15.06
N LYS A 11 12.48 10.28 14.82
CA LYS A 11 11.48 9.58 15.64
C LYS A 11 11.00 8.30 14.97
N ASN A 12 10.58 7.31 15.74
CA ASN A 12 10.05 6.05 15.20
C ASN A 12 8.84 6.26 14.28
N THR A 13 8.02 7.27 14.55
CA THR A 13 6.91 7.65 13.66
C THR A 13 7.40 8.08 12.27
N GLU A 14 8.51 8.81 12.18
CA GLU A 14 9.07 9.28 10.91
C GLU A 14 9.67 8.11 10.12
N ASP A 15 10.45 7.27 10.79
CA ASP A 15 10.99 6.03 10.21
C ASP A 15 9.87 5.08 9.75
N GLY A 16 8.83 4.91 10.58
CA GLY A 16 7.66 4.09 10.27
C GLY A 16 6.84 4.59 9.08
N ILE A 17 6.91 5.89 8.76
CA ILE A 17 6.31 6.46 7.55
C ILE A 17 7.22 6.22 6.34
N LEU A 18 8.54 6.26 6.49
CA LEU A 18 9.51 6.09 5.41
C LEU A 18 9.70 4.63 4.96
N ILE A 19 9.58 3.65 5.85
CA ILE A 19 9.69 2.22 5.53
C ILE A 19 8.67 1.75 4.47
N PRO A 20 7.34 1.95 4.65
CA PRO A 20 6.34 1.49 3.67
C PRO A 20 6.40 2.28 2.36
N GLN A 21 6.91 3.50 2.42
CA GLN A 21 7.26 4.33 1.29
C GLN A 21 8.34 3.60 0.45
N GLY A 22 9.46 3.19 1.05
CA GLY A 22 10.55 2.43 0.41
C GLY A 22 10.16 1.08 -0.21
N GLY A 23 9.10 0.44 0.29
CA GLY A 23 8.58 -0.81 -0.28
C GLY A 23 7.57 -0.64 -1.42
N GLY A 24 6.97 0.56 -1.56
CA GLY A 24 5.94 0.85 -2.56
C GLY A 24 6.44 1.68 -3.75
N TYR A 25 7.54 2.41 -3.59
CA TYR A 25 8.27 3.04 -4.68
C TYR A 25 9.60 2.33 -4.90
N GLU A 26 9.98 2.15 -6.16
CA GLU A 26 11.35 1.78 -6.51
C GLU A 26 12.25 2.96 -6.09
N ILE A 27 13.29 2.70 -5.30
CA ILE A 27 14.29 3.70 -4.93
C ILE A 27 15.01 4.08 -6.22
N ARG A 28 14.57 5.16 -6.88
CA ARG A 28 15.33 5.74 -7.98
C ARG A 28 16.63 6.28 -7.38
N GLU A 29 17.74 5.66 -7.74
CA GLU A 29 19.06 6.20 -7.48
C GLU A 29 19.10 7.65 -7.99
N GLU A 30 19.36 8.58 -7.08
CA GLU A 30 19.79 9.93 -7.45
C GLU A 30 21.03 9.78 -8.37
N PRO A 31 21.13 10.50 -9.50
CA PRO A 31 22.24 10.32 -10.42
C PRO A 31 23.55 10.76 -9.75
N VAL A 32 24.30 9.78 -9.22
CA VAL A 32 25.64 10.00 -8.71
C VAL A 32 26.57 10.17 -9.91
N GLY A 33 26.73 11.42 -10.34
CA GLY A 33 27.81 11.77 -11.23
C GLY A 33 29.15 11.59 -10.52
N SER A 34 29.90 10.56 -10.87
CA SER A 34 31.36 10.62 -11.07
C SER A 34 31.91 9.22 -11.36
N ASN A 35 32.54 9.12 -12.53
CA ASN A 35 33.46 8.04 -12.87
C ASN A 35 34.59 7.98 -11.83
N PHE A 36 34.99 6.78 -11.40
CA PHE A 36 36.40 6.52 -11.10
C PHE A 36 36.70 5.03 -11.32
N VAL A 37 37.46 4.75 -12.38
CA VAL A 37 38.18 3.50 -12.59
C VAL A 37 39.43 3.58 -11.72
N ALA A 38 39.66 2.61 -10.84
CA ALA A 38 40.98 2.31 -10.32
C ALA A 38 41.09 0.81 -10.07
N SER A 39 41.91 0.19 -10.90
CA SER A 39 42.39 -1.19 -10.81
C SER A 39 43.13 -1.46 -9.50
N GLY A 40 42.95 -2.69 -9.00
CA GLY A 40 44.00 -3.56 -8.45
C GLY A 40 44.96 -2.99 -7.40
N SER A 41 44.95 -3.67 -6.24
CA SER A 41 45.94 -3.61 -5.15
C SER A 41 45.90 -2.35 -4.31
N LEU A 42 45.53 -2.49 -3.03
CA LEU A 42 45.98 -1.70 -1.87
C LEU A 42 45.13 -2.09 -0.64
N ILE A 43 45.49 -3.20 0.01
CA ILE A 43 44.98 -3.55 1.36
C ILE A 43 46.02 -3.13 2.44
N GLY A 44 47.12 -2.48 2.04
CA GLY A 44 48.23 -2.12 2.94
C GLY A 44 48.39 -0.65 3.33
N GLU A 45 47.78 0.31 2.61
CA GLU A 45 48.04 1.75 2.80
C GLU A 45 46.75 2.59 2.93
N ALA A 46 45.73 2.07 3.62
CA ALA A 46 44.49 2.81 3.88
C ALA A 46 44.39 3.40 5.30
N VAL A 47 45.53 3.66 5.96
CA VAL A 47 45.56 4.18 7.34
C VAL A 47 45.79 5.70 7.40
N GLN A 48 46.15 6.35 6.29
CA GLN A 48 46.24 7.81 6.20
C GLN A 48 45.16 8.38 5.27
N GLY A 49 44.03 8.78 5.85
CA GLY A 49 43.03 9.64 5.19
C GLY A 49 41.67 8.98 4.95
N SER A 50 40.73 9.19 5.86
CA SER A 50 39.26 9.31 5.65
C SER A 50 38.58 8.64 4.44
N LEU A 51 38.93 7.41 4.06
CA LEU A 51 38.37 6.66 2.91
C LEU A 51 37.24 5.69 3.32
N TRP A 52 36.51 6.01 4.40
CA TRP A 52 35.46 5.13 4.96
C TRP A 52 34.33 4.81 3.97
N ARG A 53 34.07 5.69 3.00
CA ARG A 53 33.10 5.44 1.92
C ARG A 53 33.52 4.30 0.98
N THR A 54 34.82 4.09 0.81
CA THR A 54 35.39 3.04 -0.04
C THR A 54 35.53 1.72 0.72
N ILE A 55 35.87 1.78 2.01
CA ILE A 55 36.07 0.61 2.86
C ILE A 55 34.73 -0.02 3.30
N ALA A 56 33.69 0.80 3.53
CA ALA A 56 32.39 0.36 4.02
C ALA A 56 31.70 -0.75 3.19
N PRO A 57 31.62 -0.63 1.85
CA PRO A 57 31.05 -1.70 1.02
C PRO A 57 31.82 -3.02 1.10
N ILE A 58 33.15 -2.97 1.28
CA ILE A 58 34.01 -4.16 1.39
C ILE A 58 33.69 -4.93 2.68
N ILE A 59 33.43 -4.21 3.77
CA ILE A 59 33.12 -4.76 5.10
C ILE A 59 31.61 -5.07 5.25
N GLY A 60 30.75 -4.55 4.36
CA GLY A 60 29.30 -4.73 4.40
C GLY A 60 28.59 -3.92 5.49
N ARG A 61 29.14 -2.76 5.87
CA ARG A 61 28.60 -1.85 6.90
C ARG A 61 28.53 -0.42 6.37
N THR A 62 27.82 0.47 7.06
CA THR A 62 27.79 1.88 6.64
C THR A 62 29.11 2.59 6.99
N PRO A 63 29.55 3.60 6.20
CA PRO A 63 30.78 4.36 6.48
C PRO A 63 30.84 4.92 7.90
N SER A 64 29.71 5.41 8.43
CA SER A 64 29.62 5.94 9.78
C SER A 64 29.76 4.84 10.85
N GLN A 65 29.25 3.62 10.62
CA GLN A 65 29.44 2.49 11.54
C GLN A 65 30.90 2.01 11.56
N CYS A 66 31.56 1.98 10.39
CA CYS A 66 32.98 1.62 10.31
C CYS A 66 33.85 2.63 11.07
N LEU A 67 33.61 3.93 10.88
CA LEU A 67 34.33 4.98 11.59
C LEU A 67 34.12 4.89 13.12
N GLN A 68 32.87 4.75 13.59
CA GLN A 68 32.56 4.64 15.02
C GLN A 68 33.22 3.42 15.68
N MET A 69 33.30 2.29 14.96
CA MET A 69 33.96 1.10 15.48
C MET A 69 35.48 1.27 15.52
N TYR A 70 36.07 1.87 14.47
CA TYR A 70 37.50 2.15 14.42
C TYR A 70 37.95 3.08 15.55
N GLU A 71 37.20 4.15 15.82
CA GLU A 71 37.46 5.07 16.95
C GLU A 71 37.40 4.34 18.29
N LYS A 72 36.38 3.49 18.52
CA LYS A 72 36.29 2.67 19.74
C LYS A 72 37.47 1.72 19.92
N LEU A 73 38.00 1.17 18.83
CA LEU A 73 39.17 0.28 18.87
C LEU A 73 40.46 1.05 19.19
N LEU A 74 40.60 2.27 18.66
CA LEU A 74 41.72 3.16 19.02
C LEU A 74 41.65 3.57 20.49
N ASP A 75 40.47 3.96 20.98
CA ASP A 75 40.28 4.33 22.39
C ASP A 75 40.58 3.15 23.32
N ALA A 76 40.10 1.94 22.98
CA ALA A 76 40.38 0.74 23.75
C ALA A 76 41.87 0.36 23.76
N ALA A 77 42.62 0.70 22.71
CA ALA A 77 44.07 0.52 22.66
C ALA A 77 44.80 1.57 23.52
N CYS A 78 44.43 2.85 23.41
CA CYS A 78 45.05 3.96 24.15
C CYS A 78 44.74 3.97 25.65
N VAL A 79 43.59 3.44 26.08
CA VAL A 79 43.24 3.32 27.51
C VAL A 79 44.18 2.38 28.28
N ASN A 80 44.94 1.52 27.59
CA ASN A 80 45.98 0.70 28.22
C ASN A 80 47.31 1.45 28.43
N ASP A 81 47.47 2.66 27.89
CA ASP A 81 48.58 3.56 28.19
C ASP A 81 48.16 4.50 29.34
N GLU A 82 48.95 4.59 30.42
CA GLU A 82 48.60 5.24 31.71
C GLU A 82 48.33 6.77 31.67
N ASN A 83 48.20 7.38 30.48
CA ASN A 83 48.12 8.84 30.29
C ASN A 83 46.82 9.33 29.60
N TYR A 84 45.72 8.55 29.65
CA TYR A 84 44.44 8.92 29.03
C TYR A 84 43.48 9.60 30.03
N GLU A 85 43.25 10.90 29.87
CA GLU A 85 42.22 11.66 30.59
C GLU A 85 40.93 11.76 29.73
N PRO A 86 39.81 11.13 30.13
CA PRO A 86 38.56 11.15 29.36
C PRO A 86 37.92 12.53 29.19
N GLY A 87 38.39 13.55 29.89
CA GLY A 87 37.79 14.90 29.94
C GLY A 87 38.17 15.84 28.79
N ASP A 88 39.30 15.61 28.13
CA ASP A 88 39.91 16.56 27.16
C ASP A 88 39.76 16.16 25.68
N ASP A 89 38.92 15.16 25.36
CA ASP A 89 38.73 14.68 23.98
C ASP A 89 37.93 15.70 23.12
N PRO A 90 38.54 16.33 22.10
CA PRO A 90 37.88 17.32 21.22
C PRO A 90 36.73 16.73 20.38
N ARG A 91 36.58 15.40 20.37
CA ARG A 91 35.52 14.69 19.63
C ARG A 91 34.19 14.66 20.36
N LYS A 92 34.17 14.92 21.67
CA LYS A 92 32.93 14.97 22.45
C LYS A 92 32.21 16.28 22.15
N LEU A 93 31.08 16.17 21.47
CA LEU A 93 30.17 17.29 21.23
C LEU A 93 29.89 18.02 22.54
N ARG A 94 30.00 19.35 22.51
CA ARG A 94 29.64 20.16 23.67
C ARG A 94 28.14 20.01 23.94
N PRO A 95 27.70 19.98 25.22
CA PRO A 95 26.28 19.94 25.53
C PRO A 95 25.52 21.05 24.79
N GLY A 96 24.66 20.68 23.85
CA GLY A 96 23.87 21.61 23.02
C GLY A 96 24.22 21.62 21.52
N GLU A 97 25.34 21.03 21.10
CA GLU A 97 25.70 20.92 19.68
C GLU A 97 25.04 19.69 19.03
N ILE A 98 24.26 19.94 17.97
CA ILE A 98 23.66 18.87 17.15
C ILE A 98 24.80 18.21 16.38
N GLY A 99 24.97 16.89 16.58
CA GLY A 99 26.00 16.14 15.87
C GLY A 99 25.83 16.22 14.35
N PRO A 100 26.93 16.25 13.57
CA PRO A 100 26.89 16.48 12.13
C PRO A 100 26.12 15.40 11.34
N ASN A 101 26.00 14.18 11.89
CA ASN A 101 25.29 13.05 11.26
C ASN A 101 24.16 12.51 12.15
N PRO A 102 23.02 13.22 12.28
CA PRO A 102 21.91 12.77 13.11
C PRO A 102 21.19 11.51 12.59
N GLU A 103 21.30 11.23 11.28
CA GLU A 103 20.73 10.04 10.62
C GLU A 103 21.41 8.72 11.05
N SER A 104 22.63 8.80 11.60
CA SER A 104 23.37 7.62 12.07
C SER A 104 22.95 7.14 13.46
N LYS A 105 22.11 7.92 14.16
CA LYS A 105 21.63 7.61 15.51
C LYS A 105 20.32 6.83 15.43
N PRO A 106 20.06 5.89 16.35
CA PRO A 106 18.78 5.18 16.39
C PRO A 106 17.64 6.17 16.62
N ALA A 107 16.51 5.92 15.95
CA ALA A 107 15.32 6.73 16.14
C ALA A 107 14.81 6.65 17.58
N ARG A 108 14.30 7.79 18.07
CA ARG A 108 13.76 7.89 19.42
C ARG A 108 12.39 7.20 19.47
N PRO A 109 12.12 6.42 20.54
CA PRO A 109 10.78 5.91 20.81
C PRO A 109 9.76 7.04 20.87
N ASP A 110 8.59 6.79 20.29
CA ASP A 110 7.50 7.74 20.28
C ASP A 110 6.92 7.90 21.70
N PRO A 111 6.56 9.12 22.13
CA PRO A 111 5.81 9.32 23.37
C PRO A 111 4.48 8.55 23.37
N VAL A 112 4.06 8.05 24.54
CA VAL A 112 2.77 7.35 24.69
C VAL A 112 1.61 8.24 24.23
N ASP A 113 1.65 9.51 24.66
CA ASP A 113 0.72 10.54 24.23
C ASP A 113 1.32 11.34 23.07
N MET A 114 1.14 10.81 21.86
CA MET A 114 1.49 11.53 20.63
C MET A 114 0.70 12.84 20.52
N ASP A 115 1.38 13.91 20.13
CA ASP A 115 0.80 15.20 19.80
C ASP A 115 -0.14 15.12 18.59
N GLU A 116 -0.95 16.17 18.39
CA GLU A 116 -1.91 16.24 17.28
C GLU A 116 -1.19 16.16 15.93
N ASP A 117 -0.06 16.85 15.80
CA ASP A 117 0.78 16.86 14.59
C ASP A 117 1.28 15.44 14.22
N GLY A 118 1.80 14.67 15.19
CA GLY A 118 2.26 13.30 14.94
C GLY A 118 1.14 12.34 14.53
N LYS A 119 -0.04 12.47 15.14
CA LYS A 119 -1.24 11.70 14.76
C LYS A 119 -1.75 12.11 13.39
N GLU A 120 -1.76 13.41 13.07
CA GLU A 120 -2.16 13.93 11.76
C GLU A 120 -1.22 13.39 10.68
N MET A 121 0.10 13.45 10.90
CA MET A 121 1.10 12.90 9.97
C MET A 121 0.87 11.41 9.66
N LEU A 122 0.62 10.59 10.68
CA LEU A 122 0.30 9.16 10.49
C LEU A 122 -1.01 8.96 9.73
N SER A 123 -2.03 9.78 10.00
CA SER A 123 -3.32 9.70 9.30
C SER A 123 -3.18 10.06 7.82
N VAL A 124 -2.38 11.10 7.51
CA VAL A 124 -2.08 11.53 6.14
C VAL A 124 -1.28 10.45 5.41
N ALA A 125 -0.26 9.88 6.05
CA ALA A 125 0.53 8.79 5.48
C ALA A 125 -0.33 7.57 5.13
N ARG A 126 -1.19 7.13 6.07
CA ARG A 126 -2.15 6.03 5.83
C ARG A 126 -3.12 6.36 4.69
N GLY A 127 -3.63 7.59 4.64
CA GLY A 127 -4.51 8.07 3.59
C GLY A 127 -3.84 8.07 2.21
N LEU A 128 -2.57 8.46 2.13
CA LEU A 128 -1.80 8.43 0.89
C LEU A 128 -1.53 6.99 0.43
N LEU A 129 -1.11 6.11 1.33
CA LEU A 129 -0.85 4.70 1.02
C LEU A 129 -2.11 3.95 0.55
N GLY A 130 -3.27 4.23 1.16
CA GLY A 130 -4.54 3.66 0.72
C GLY A 130 -5.03 4.17 -0.64
N ASN A 131 -4.46 5.28 -1.14
CA ASN A 131 -4.90 5.95 -2.36
C ASN A 131 -4.13 5.49 -3.60
N ILE A 132 -4.46 4.31 -4.12
CA ILE A 132 -3.85 3.78 -5.36
C ILE A 132 -4.47 4.32 -6.66
N ARG A 133 -5.59 5.06 -6.59
CA ARG A 133 -6.37 5.48 -7.77
C ARG A 133 -6.09 6.92 -8.17
N GLY A 134 -5.74 7.13 -9.45
CA GLY A 134 -5.56 8.46 -10.04
C GLY A 134 -6.86 9.27 -10.20
N LYS A 135 -6.72 10.55 -10.57
CA LYS A 135 -7.84 11.51 -10.72
C LYS A 135 -8.94 11.01 -11.66
N LYS A 136 -8.56 10.42 -12.80
CA LYS A 136 -9.51 9.91 -13.81
C LYS A 136 -10.34 8.73 -13.29
N ALA A 137 -9.70 7.78 -12.61
CA ALA A 137 -10.38 6.65 -11.99
C ALA A 137 -11.37 7.11 -10.90
N LYS A 138 -10.96 8.04 -10.04
CA LYS A 138 -11.84 8.64 -9.01
C LYS A 138 -13.03 9.37 -9.63
N ARG A 139 -12.82 10.16 -10.71
CA ARG A 139 -13.89 10.84 -11.45
C ARG A 139 -14.86 9.82 -12.06
N LYS A 140 -14.35 8.77 -12.70
CA LYS A 140 -15.19 7.76 -13.36
C LYS A 140 -16.02 6.95 -12.36
N ALA A 141 -15.48 6.64 -11.20
CA ALA A 141 -16.22 5.98 -10.13
C ALA A 141 -17.39 6.86 -9.62
N ARG A 142 -17.15 8.16 -9.41
CA ARG A 142 -18.21 9.11 -9.04
C ARG A 142 -19.26 9.27 -10.15
N GLU A 143 -18.84 9.34 -11.42
CA GLU A 143 -19.77 9.37 -12.55
C GLU A 143 -20.66 8.11 -12.60
N LYS A 144 -20.09 6.93 -12.34
CA LYS A 144 -20.86 5.67 -12.30
C LYS A 144 -21.95 5.73 -11.24
N GLN A 145 -21.61 6.16 -10.02
CA GLN A 145 -22.57 6.33 -8.92
C GLN A 145 -23.66 7.35 -9.26
N LEU A 146 -23.29 8.49 -9.84
CA LEU A 146 -24.26 9.52 -10.25
C LEU A 146 -25.20 9.01 -11.36
N VAL A 147 -24.69 8.19 -12.29
CA VAL A 147 -25.51 7.56 -13.34
C VAL A 147 -26.49 6.57 -12.75
N GLU A 148 -26.05 5.72 -11.81
CA GLU A 148 -26.92 4.77 -11.10
C GLU A 148 -27.99 5.51 -10.30
N ALA A 149 -27.63 6.55 -9.54
CA ALA A 149 -28.58 7.37 -8.79
C ALA A 149 -29.62 8.04 -9.70
N ARG A 150 -29.19 8.62 -10.84
CA ARG A 150 -30.10 9.19 -11.84
C ARG A 150 -31.02 8.13 -12.46
N ARG A 151 -30.51 6.92 -12.72
CA ARG A 151 -31.30 5.80 -13.23
C ARG A 151 -32.38 5.39 -12.23
N LEU A 152 -32.03 5.24 -10.95
CA LEU A 152 -32.97 4.88 -9.89
C LEU A 152 -34.05 5.95 -9.70
N ALA A 153 -33.68 7.22 -9.61
CA ALA A 153 -34.63 8.32 -9.48
C ALA A 153 -35.59 8.41 -10.69
N SER A 154 -35.07 8.23 -11.91
CA SER A 154 -35.90 8.21 -13.12
C SER A 154 -36.82 6.99 -13.18
N LEU A 155 -36.35 5.83 -12.70
CA LEU A 155 -37.13 4.61 -12.62
C LEU A 155 -38.26 4.73 -11.60
N GLN A 156 -37.98 5.32 -10.43
CA GLN A 156 -38.99 5.61 -9.41
C GLN A 156 -40.10 6.50 -9.98
N LYS A 157 -39.74 7.64 -10.59
CA LYS A 157 -40.72 8.53 -11.24
C LYS A 157 -41.53 7.80 -12.29
N ARG A 158 -40.91 6.94 -13.10
CA ARG A 158 -41.61 6.15 -14.12
C ARG A 158 -42.58 5.15 -13.49
N ARG A 159 -42.20 4.49 -12.39
CA ARG A 159 -43.07 3.56 -11.65
C ARG A 159 -44.28 4.28 -11.07
N GLU A 160 -44.08 5.44 -10.44
CA GLU A 160 -45.16 6.27 -9.88
C GLU A 160 -46.16 6.69 -10.95
N LEU A 161 -45.67 7.15 -12.11
CA LEU A 161 -46.53 7.54 -13.23
C LEU A 161 -47.28 6.35 -13.82
N LYS A 162 -46.61 5.21 -13.96
CA LYS A 162 -47.25 3.97 -14.45
C LYS A 162 -48.31 3.46 -13.47
N ALA A 163 -48.05 3.55 -12.17
CA ALA A 163 -49.03 3.21 -11.12
C ALA A 163 -50.24 4.14 -11.15
N ALA A 164 -50.04 5.42 -11.50
CA ALA A 164 -51.11 6.38 -11.75
C ALA A 164 -51.77 6.25 -13.14
N GLY A 165 -51.36 5.28 -13.97
CA GLY A 165 -51.90 5.06 -15.31
C GLY A 165 -51.47 6.08 -16.38
N ILE A 166 -50.48 6.93 -16.10
CA ILE A 166 -50.01 7.97 -17.04
C ILE A 166 -48.81 7.45 -17.85
N ASP A 167 -49.07 7.11 -19.12
CA ASP A 167 -48.04 6.66 -20.05
C ASP A 167 -47.25 7.84 -20.65
N LYS A 168 -46.03 8.05 -20.14
CA LYS A 168 -45.11 9.03 -20.72
C LYS A 168 -44.33 8.46 -21.90
N ARG A 169 -44.60 8.98 -23.10
CA ARG A 169 -43.81 8.69 -24.31
C ARG A 169 -42.34 9.07 -24.11
N GLN A 170 -41.47 8.08 -24.01
CA GLN A 170 -40.03 8.32 -23.87
C GLN A 170 -39.45 8.75 -25.22
N ARG A 171 -38.90 9.96 -25.32
CA ARG A 171 -38.10 10.37 -26.48
C ARG A 171 -36.74 9.67 -26.40
N LYS A 172 -36.55 8.58 -27.15
CA LYS A 172 -35.23 7.99 -27.36
C LYS A 172 -34.38 8.99 -28.16
N ARG A 173 -33.29 9.50 -27.59
CA ARG A 173 -32.28 10.22 -28.38
C ARG A 173 -31.63 9.20 -29.32
N LYS A 174 -31.62 9.47 -30.63
CA LYS A 174 -30.91 8.64 -31.62
C LYS A 174 -29.42 8.68 -31.26
N ARG A 175 -28.92 7.60 -30.67
CA ARG A 175 -27.49 7.43 -30.40
C ARG A 175 -26.87 6.76 -31.62
N LYS A 176 -25.68 7.19 -32.04
CA LYS A 176 -24.89 6.45 -33.04
C LYS A 176 -24.54 5.07 -32.43
N GLY A 177 -25.12 3.99 -32.95
CA GLY A 177 -24.88 2.62 -32.49
C GLY A 177 -26.05 1.65 -32.74
N ILE A 178 -25.80 0.38 -32.43
CA ILE A 178 -26.73 -0.76 -32.54
C ILE A 178 -27.68 -0.79 -31.33
N ASP A 179 -28.97 -1.07 -31.55
CA ASP A 179 -29.95 -1.27 -30.46
C ASP A 179 -30.02 -2.76 -30.08
N TYR A 180 -29.25 -3.10 -29.05
CA TYR A 180 -29.13 -4.45 -28.50
C TYR A 180 -30.45 -5.10 -28.05
N LEU A 181 -31.52 -4.33 -27.86
CA LEU A 181 -32.82 -4.88 -27.45
C LEU A 181 -33.63 -5.38 -28.65
N THR A 182 -33.45 -4.79 -29.83
CA THR A 182 -34.30 -5.07 -31.01
C THR A 182 -33.67 -6.05 -31.99
N GLU A 183 -32.35 -6.07 -32.09
CA GLU A 183 -31.62 -6.91 -33.03
C GLU A 183 -30.46 -7.62 -32.34
N ILE A 184 -30.08 -8.79 -32.86
CA ILE A 184 -28.87 -9.49 -32.44
C ILE A 184 -27.67 -8.76 -33.08
N PRO A 185 -26.81 -8.08 -32.29
CA PRO A 185 -25.68 -7.36 -32.84
C PRO A 185 -24.71 -8.31 -33.54
N PHE A 186 -24.30 -7.97 -34.76
CA PHE A 186 -23.33 -8.76 -35.53
C PHE A 186 -23.69 -10.25 -35.62
N GLU A 187 -24.96 -10.56 -35.88
CA GLU A 187 -25.42 -11.93 -36.04
C GLU A 187 -24.63 -12.65 -37.14
N LYS A 188 -23.85 -13.65 -36.73
CA LYS A 188 -23.19 -14.59 -37.64
C LYS A 188 -23.98 -15.88 -37.61
N LYS A 189 -24.75 -16.12 -38.67
CA LYS A 189 -25.51 -17.36 -38.80
C LYS A 189 -24.55 -18.55 -38.81
N PRO A 190 -24.89 -19.66 -38.14
CA PRO A 190 -24.10 -20.88 -38.23
C PRO A 190 -23.99 -21.29 -39.71
N PRO A 191 -22.82 -21.72 -40.18
CA PRO A 191 -22.67 -22.17 -41.56
C PRO A 191 -23.60 -23.37 -41.81
N PRO A 192 -24.26 -23.45 -42.98
CA PRO A 192 -25.12 -24.57 -43.29
C PRO A 192 -24.30 -25.87 -43.32
N GLY A 193 -24.79 -26.89 -42.62
CA GLY A 193 -24.18 -28.22 -42.56
C GLY A 193 -24.82 -29.20 -43.54
N PHE A 194 -24.32 -30.44 -43.53
CA PHE A 194 -24.87 -31.54 -44.34
C PHE A 194 -26.17 -32.14 -43.77
N TYR A 195 -26.48 -31.89 -42.50
CA TYR A 195 -27.66 -32.41 -41.82
C TYR A 195 -28.73 -31.33 -41.69
N ASP A 196 -30.00 -31.74 -41.85
CA ASP A 196 -31.17 -30.87 -41.64
C ASP A 196 -31.42 -30.67 -40.14
N PHE A 197 -31.72 -29.44 -39.74
CA PHE A 197 -31.95 -29.00 -38.36
C PHE A 197 -33.34 -28.38 -38.17
N ALA A 198 -34.23 -28.45 -39.18
CA ALA A 198 -35.56 -27.86 -39.12
C ALA A 198 -36.44 -28.40 -37.97
N ASP A 199 -36.26 -29.68 -37.61
CA ASP A 199 -37.05 -30.34 -36.55
C ASP A 199 -36.46 -30.13 -35.14
N GLU A 200 -35.27 -29.54 -35.01
CA GLU A 200 -34.57 -29.36 -33.73
C GLU A 200 -34.86 -28.01 -33.04
N ASP A 201 -35.61 -27.12 -33.69
CA ASP A 201 -36.01 -25.83 -33.12
C ASP A 201 -36.98 -26.02 -31.95
N ARG A 202 -36.41 -26.17 -30.75
CA ARG A 202 -37.19 -26.28 -29.52
C ARG A 202 -37.84 -24.93 -29.21
N PRO A 203 -39.13 -24.90 -28.85
CA PRO A 203 -39.74 -23.68 -28.34
C PRO A 203 -38.96 -23.25 -27.09
N VAL A 204 -38.43 -22.03 -27.12
CA VAL A 204 -37.70 -21.46 -25.98
C VAL A 204 -38.71 -21.22 -24.86
N GLU A 205 -38.69 -22.07 -23.82
CA GLU A 205 -39.40 -21.76 -22.59
C GLU A 205 -38.88 -20.43 -22.05
N LYS A 206 -39.76 -19.43 -21.96
CA LYS A 206 -39.40 -18.13 -21.42
C LYS A 206 -39.13 -18.32 -19.93
N PRO A 207 -37.88 -18.19 -19.44
CA PRO A 207 -37.61 -18.33 -18.02
C PRO A 207 -38.39 -17.25 -17.27
N GLN A 208 -39.00 -17.63 -16.14
CA GLN A 208 -39.57 -16.66 -15.22
C GLN A 208 -38.41 -15.89 -14.59
N PHE A 209 -38.16 -14.67 -15.09
CA PHE A 209 -37.11 -13.84 -14.53
C PHE A 209 -37.51 -13.37 -13.13
N PRO A 210 -36.61 -13.49 -12.14
CA PRO A 210 -36.83 -12.93 -10.82
C PRO A 210 -37.01 -11.41 -10.90
N THR A 211 -37.75 -10.85 -9.95
CA THR A 211 -38.02 -9.40 -9.91
C THR A 211 -36.81 -8.59 -9.42
N ILE A 212 -35.84 -9.23 -8.78
CA ILE A 212 -34.64 -8.63 -8.18
C ILE A 212 -33.45 -8.81 -9.12
N ILE A 213 -32.72 -7.72 -9.37
CA ILE A 213 -31.53 -7.71 -10.25
C ILE A 213 -30.42 -8.60 -9.68
N GLU A 214 -30.25 -8.63 -8.36
CA GLU A 214 -29.22 -9.43 -7.69
C GLU A 214 -29.43 -10.95 -7.87
N GLU A 215 -30.68 -11.41 -7.97
CA GLU A 215 -31.00 -12.81 -8.24
C GLU A 215 -30.71 -13.17 -9.70
N LEU A 216 -30.88 -12.20 -10.61
CA LEU A 216 -30.57 -12.37 -12.03
C LEU A 216 -29.06 -12.41 -12.30
N GLU A 217 -28.27 -11.55 -11.64
CA GLU A 217 -26.82 -11.48 -11.81
C GLU A 217 -26.06 -12.54 -10.98
N GLY A 218 -26.70 -13.08 -9.94
CA GLY A 218 -26.10 -14.01 -9.00
C GLY A 218 -25.19 -13.35 -7.95
N LYS A 219 -24.66 -14.16 -7.02
CA LYS A 219 -23.80 -13.67 -5.94
C LYS A 219 -22.45 -13.18 -6.48
N ARG A 220 -22.07 -11.95 -6.14
CA ARG A 220 -20.76 -11.40 -6.54
C ARG A 220 -19.63 -12.14 -5.81
N ARG A 221 -18.52 -12.39 -6.52
CA ARG A 221 -17.33 -13.06 -5.97
C ARG A 221 -16.82 -12.40 -4.69
N VAL A 222 -16.81 -11.07 -4.65
CA VAL A 222 -16.35 -10.28 -3.50
C VAL A 222 -17.22 -10.54 -2.26
N ASP A 223 -18.53 -10.67 -2.43
CA ASP A 223 -19.46 -10.89 -1.31
C ASP A 223 -19.30 -12.30 -0.75
N VAL A 224 -19.12 -13.29 -1.63
CA VAL A 224 -18.82 -14.69 -1.24
C VAL A 224 -17.49 -14.80 -0.50
N GLU A 225 -16.44 -14.18 -1.03
CA GLU A 225 -15.11 -14.16 -0.40
C GLU A 225 -15.14 -13.46 0.97
N ALA A 226 -15.86 -12.34 1.08
CA ALA A 226 -16.03 -11.63 2.34
C ALA A 226 -16.76 -12.48 3.39
N GLN A 227 -17.76 -13.27 2.98
CA GLN A 227 -18.44 -14.21 3.88
C GLN A 227 -17.49 -15.31 4.38
N LEU A 228 -16.72 -15.92 3.48
CA LEU A 228 -15.74 -16.95 3.86
C LEU A 228 -14.66 -16.39 4.80
N ARG A 229 -14.10 -15.20 4.49
CA ARG A 229 -13.14 -14.53 5.38
C ARG A 229 -13.70 -14.28 6.77
N LYS A 230 -14.96 -13.84 6.87
CA LYS A 230 -15.63 -13.66 8.18
C LYS A 230 -15.74 -14.98 8.94
N GLN A 231 -16.09 -16.07 8.25
CA GLN A 231 -16.16 -17.40 8.87
C GLN A 231 -14.79 -17.86 9.36
N ASP A 232 -13.73 -17.65 8.59
CA ASP A 232 -12.37 -18.03 8.98
C ASP A 232 -11.86 -17.21 10.15
N ILE A 233 -12.09 -15.89 10.16
CA ILE A 233 -11.78 -15.03 11.31
C ILE A 233 -12.51 -15.50 12.57
N ALA A 234 -13.80 -15.85 12.45
CA ALA A 234 -14.58 -16.36 13.57
C ALA A 234 -14.02 -17.70 14.10
N LYS A 235 -13.64 -18.63 13.20
CA LYS A 235 -13.00 -19.89 13.56
C LYS A 235 -11.66 -19.66 14.27
N ILE A 236 -10.80 -18.80 13.73
CA ILE A 236 -9.49 -18.47 14.32
C ILE A 236 -9.67 -17.82 15.70
N LYS A 237 -10.64 -16.92 15.86
CA LYS A 237 -10.93 -16.28 17.14
C LYS A 237 -11.37 -17.31 18.20
N LEU A 238 -12.20 -18.27 17.80
CA LEU A 238 -12.65 -19.35 18.66
C LEU A 238 -11.51 -20.30 19.03
N LEU A 239 -10.65 -20.67 18.07
CA LEU A 239 -9.46 -21.49 18.32
C LEU A 239 -8.48 -20.80 19.27
N ARG A 240 -8.21 -19.50 19.07
CA ARG A 240 -7.39 -18.70 20.00
C ARG A 240 -8.00 -18.66 21.40
N GLY A 241 -9.31 -18.45 21.51
CA GLY A 241 -10.01 -18.47 22.80
C GLY A 241 -9.90 -19.83 23.50
N ARG A 242 -10.05 -20.94 22.76
CA ARG A 242 -9.89 -22.30 23.29
C ARG A 242 -8.45 -22.60 23.71
N MET A 243 -7.46 -22.16 22.93
CA MET A 243 -6.04 -22.29 23.28
C MET A 243 -5.70 -21.51 24.55
N LEU A 244 -6.17 -20.27 24.66
CA LEU A 244 -6.01 -19.47 25.88
C LEU A 244 -6.69 -20.15 27.07
N HIS A 245 -7.91 -20.64 26.91
CA HIS A 245 -8.60 -21.36 27.98
C HIS A 245 -7.83 -22.61 28.44
N GLN A 246 -7.27 -23.40 27.52
CA GLN A 246 -6.41 -24.54 27.85
C GLN A 246 -5.10 -24.14 28.55
N LEU A 247 -4.53 -22.98 28.21
CA LEU A 247 -3.32 -22.46 28.88
C LEU A 247 -3.62 -21.97 30.30
N TYR A 248 -4.75 -21.31 30.53
CA TYR A 248 -5.13 -20.77 31.84
C TYR A 248 -5.81 -21.78 32.77
N CYS A 249 -6.38 -22.87 32.25
CA CYS A 249 -6.98 -23.95 33.06
C CYS A 249 -6.11 -25.22 33.11
N ARG A 250 -4.83 -25.15 32.74
CA ARG A 250 -3.90 -26.28 32.97
C ARG A 250 -3.80 -26.51 34.49
N PRO A 251 -4.19 -27.69 35.00
CA PRO A 251 -4.00 -27.98 36.43
C PRO A 251 -2.50 -27.92 36.73
N ILE A 252 -2.14 -27.12 37.73
CA ILE A 252 -0.80 -27.08 38.30
C ILE A 252 -0.63 -28.43 39.01
N SER A 253 0.13 -29.33 38.38
CA SER A 253 0.56 -30.61 38.95
C SER A 253 1.81 -30.44 39.78
#